data_AF-E8U5D9-F1
#
_entry.id   AF-E8U5D9-F1
#
_cell.length_a   1.000
_cell.length_b   1.000
_cell.length_c   1.000
_cell.angle_alpha   90.00
_cell.angle_beta   90.00
_cell.angle_gamma   90.00
#
_symmetry.space_group_name_H-M   'P 1'
#
loop_
_entity.id
_entity.type
_entity.pdbx_description
1 polymer ?
#
loop_
_entity_poly.entity_id
_entity_poly.type
_entity_poly.pdbx_seq_one_letter_code
_entity_poly.pdbx_strand_id
1 'polypeptide(L)'
;MSHVIWSLLLATLTLAAATPNRAIPVTDTPWPRGVAAPRPAPLAPMVDALLTVHLLDRAAFALTAEQVLTVRGVLSSLSRPNLTAAQAGQLTRRLLGALTPEQLATLQADRAALYQRTQAFMARARVAEDGPQDLTVVRYGLMVPGGRAAAQVALQGRTPFGLPEPAALLKRLQQRLTQP
;
A
#
# COMPACT_ATOMS: atom_id res chain seq x y z
N MET A 1 26.81 -26.07 30.53
CA MET A 1 26.29 -27.32 29.94
C MET A 1 25.48 -28.03 30.99
N SER A 2 24.16 -27.84 30.98
CA SER A 2 23.23 -28.50 31.91
C SER A 2 21.95 -28.80 31.14
N HIS A 3 21.97 -29.90 30.41
CA HIS A 3 20.74 -30.65 30.16
C HIS A 3 20.32 -31.28 31.49
N VAL A 4 19.02 -31.49 31.68
CA VAL A 4 18.41 -32.76 32.12
C VAL A 4 17.07 -32.46 32.81
N ILE A 5 16.02 -33.05 32.22
CA ILE A 5 14.73 -33.44 32.80
C ILE A 5 13.76 -32.29 33.09
N TRP A 6 12.59 -32.31 32.45
CA TRP A 6 11.28 -32.31 33.10
C TRP A 6 10.25 -32.54 31.99
N SER A 7 9.95 -33.82 31.75
CA SER A 7 8.79 -34.27 30.99
C SER A 7 7.84 -34.97 31.94
N LEU A 8 6.55 -34.91 31.58
CA LEU A 8 5.40 -35.67 32.11
C LEU A 8 4.66 -35.03 33.29
N LEU A 9 3.54 -34.39 32.95
CA LEU A 9 2.29 -34.68 33.65
C LEU A 9 1.15 -34.76 32.64
N LEU A 10 0.58 -35.97 32.58
CA LEU A 10 -0.54 -36.37 31.74
C LEU A 10 -1.88 -35.87 32.32
N ALA A 11 -2.75 -35.49 31.38
CA ALA A 11 -4.16 -35.82 31.25
C ALA A 11 -5.17 -35.37 32.32
N THR A 12 -6.19 -34.63 31.88
CA THR A 12 -7.61 -35.07 31.84
C THR A 12 -8.44 -33.93 31.20
N LEU A 13 -8.93 -34.13 29.97
CA LEU A 13 -10.34 -34.42 29.63
C LEU A 13 -11.35 -33.35 30.10
N THR A 14 -11.74 -32.45 29.19
CA THR A 14 -13.11 -31.95 29.12
C THR A 14 -13.58 -31.92 27.68
N LEU A 15 -14.51 -32.83 27.41
CA LEU A 15 -15.25 -33.05 26.19
C LEU A 15 -16.29 -31.92 26.04
N ALA A 16 -15.99 -30.90 25.24
CA ALA A 16 -16.98 -29.88 24.85
C ALA A 16 -17.60 -30.28 23.51
N ALA A 17 -18.92 -30.50 23.53
CA ALA A 17 -19.73 -30.89 22.40
C ALA A 17 -19.54 -29.92 21.21
N ALA A 18 -18.97 -30.44 20.12
CA ALA A 18 -18.99 -29.79 18.83
C ALA A 18 -20.43 -29.78 18.31
N THR A 19 -21.10 -28.62 18.40
CA THR A 19 -22.30 -28.35 17.61
C THR A 19 -21.99 -28.62 16.14
N PRO A 20 -22.86 -29.35 15.41
CA PRO A 20 -22.63 -29.61 14.00
C PRO A 20 -22.53 -28.27 13.26
N ASN A 21 -21.37 -28.09 12.64
CA ASN A 21 -21.03 -27.02 11.74
C ASN A 21 -22.14 -26.91 10.70
N ARG A 22 -23.06 -25.96 10.90
CA ARG A 22 -24.09 -25.64 9.91
C ARG A 22 -23.30 -25.03 8.76
N ALA A 23 -22.99 -25.85 7.76
CA ALA A 23 -22.41 -25.42 6.51
C ALA A 23 -23.25 -24.24 6.01
N ILE A 24 -22.72 -23.04 6.17
CA ILE A 24 -23.21 -21.90 5.41
C ILE A 24 -23.01 -22.36 3.96
N PRO A 25 -24.07 -22.47 3.14
CA PRO A 25 -23.86 -22.69 1.73
C PRO A 25 -22.93 -21.56 1.29
N VAL A 26 -21.70 -21.92 0.92
CA VAL A 26 -20.90 -21.09 0.04
C VAL A 26 -21.71 -21.09 -1.23
N THR A 27 -22.64 -20.14 -1.33
CA THR A 27 -23.17 -19.73 -2.60
C THR A 27 -21.94 -19.23 -3.33
N ASP A 28 -21.40 -20.10 -4.19
CA ASP A 28 -20.65 -19.71 -5.37
C ASP A 28 -21.61 -18.86 -6.19
N THR A 29 -21.88 -17.63 -5.74
CA THR A 29 -22.38 -16.60 -6.63
C THR A 29 -21.20 -16.32 -7.54
N PRO A 30 -21.23 -16.77 -8.81
CA PRO A 30 -20.22 -16.33 -9.75
C PRO A 30 -20.28 -14.80 -9.74
N TRP A 31 -19.18 -14.16 -9.35
CA TRP A 31 -19.03 -12.73 -9.55
C TRP A 31 -19.48 -12.45 -10.99
N PRO A 32 -20.40 -11.51 -11.22
CA PRO A 32 -20.90 -11.24 -12.56
C PRO A 32 -19.71 -10.94 -13.46
N ARG A 33 -19.36 -11.92 -14.30
CA ARG A 33 -18.34 -11.79 -15.34
C ARG A 33 -18.88 -10.74 -16.30
N GLY A 34 -18.43 -9.50 -16.13
CA GLY A 34 -18.90 -8.37 -16.93
C GLY A 34 -19.05 -7.04 -16.18
N VAL A 35 -18.99 -7.01 -14.84
CA VAL A 35 -18.88 -5.72 -14.16
C VAL A 35 -17.44 -5.24 -14.31
N ALA A 36 -17.23 -4.31 -15.25
CA ALA A 36 -15.98 -3.59 -15.35
C ALA A 36 -15.56 -3.14 -13.95
N ALA A 37 -14.35 -3.52 -13.53
CA ALA A 37 -13.84 -3.15 -12.22
C ALA A 37 -14.06 -1.64 -12.04
N PRO A 38 -14.70 -1.19 -10.95
CA PRO A 38 -15.02 0.22 -10.78
C PRO A 38 -13.74 1.02 -10.95
N ARG A 39 -13.76 1.97 -11.90
CA ARG A 39 -12.60 2.80 -12.23
C ARG A 39 -12.09 3.41 -10.93
N PRO A 40 -10.80 3.24 -10.58
CA PRO A 40 -10.29 3.80 -9.34
C PRO A 40 -10.52 5.30 -9.34
N ALA A 41 -11.10 5.82 -8.26
CA ALA A 41 -11.25 7.26 -8.08
C ALA A 41 -9.87 7.94 -8.19
N PRO A 42 -9.78 9.13 -8.80
CA PRO A 42 -8.52 9.86 -8.89
C PRO A 42 -7.97 10.10 -7.46
N LEU A 43 -6.68 9.83 -7.27
CA LEU A 43 -6.03 10.12 -6.00
C LEU A 43 -5.72 11.61 -5.89
N ALA A 44 -5.74 12.13 -4.67
CA ALA A 44 -5.12 13.40 -4.36
C ALA A 44 -3.63 13.33 -4.78
N PRO A 45 -3.06 14.37 -5.43
CA PRO A 45 -1.71 14.31 -5.99
C PRO A 45 -0.61 13.89 -5.01
N MET A 46 -0.74 14.28 -3.74
CA MET A 46 0.24 13.92 -2.71
C MET A 46 0.13 12.44 -2.30
N VAL A 47 -1.10 11.90 -2.23
CA VAL A 47 -1.35 10.47 -2.01
C VAL A 47 -0.83 9.66 -3.20
N ASP A 48 -1.03 10.18 -4.41
CA ASP A 48 -0.54 9.59 -5.65
C ASP A 48 0.99 9.50 -5.68
N ALA A 49 1.68 10.57 -5.27
CA ALA A 49 3.13 10.60 -5.15
C ALA A 49 3.65 9.55 -4.15
N LEU A 50 3.09 9.52 -2.93
CA LEU A 50 3.42 8.51 -1.92
C LEU A 50 3.25 7.09 -2.44
N LEU A 51 2.09 6.81 -3.03
CA LEU A 51 1.77 5.49 -3.55
C LEU A 51 2.73 5.09 -4.67
N THR A 52 3.02 6.01 -5.59
CA THR A 52 3.93 5.74 -6.71
C THR A 52 5.33 5.41 -6.21
N VAL A 53 5.87 6.18 -5.26
CA VAL A 53 7.18 5.90 -4.67
C VAL A 53 7.16 4.55 -3.93
N HIS A 54 6.08 4.24 -3.21
CA HIS A 54 5.94 2.97 -2.52
C HIS A 54 5.93 1.77 -3.48
N LEU A 55 5.20 1.87 -4.59
CA LEU A 55 5.15 0.82 -5.59
C LEU A 55 6.48 0.67 -6.32
N LEU A 56 7.20 1.76 -6.60
CA LEU A 56 8.56 1.70 -7.15
C LEU A 56 9.53 1.00 -6.20
N ASP A 57 9.44 1.26 -4.89
CA ASP A 57 10.22 0.54 -3.88
C ASP A 57 9.94 -0.97 -3.94
N ARG A 58 8.70 -1.38 -4.17
CA ARG A 58 8.31 -2.80 -4.23
C ARG A 58 8.64 -3.51 -5.53
N ALA A 59 8.48 -2.85 -6.68
CA ALA A 59 8.57 -3.48 -7.98
C ALA A 59 10.00 -3.88 -8.39
N ALA A 60 11.01 -3.41 -7.66
CA ALA A 60 12.42 -3.77 -7.85
C ALA A 60 12.89 -3.70 -9.32
N PHE A 61 12.44 -2.69 -10.07
CA PHE A 61 12.79 -2.54 -11.47
C PHE A 61 14.30 -2.42 -11.68
N ALA A 62 14.81 -3.11 -12.70
CA ALA A 62 16.12 -2.81 -13.28
C ALA A 62 15.99 -1.49 -14.06
N LEU A 63 16.61 -0.42 -13.54
CA LEU A 63 16.61 0.90 -14.15
C LEU A 63 17.91 1.13 -14.91
N THR A 64 17.84 1.75 -16.07
CA THR A 64 19.05 2.21 -16.78
C THR A 64 19.72 3.35 -16.01
N ALA A 65 21.00 3.63 -16.30
CA ALA A 65 21.73 4.74 -15.66
C ALA A 65 21.00 6.09 -15.80
N GLU A 66 20.43 6.37 -16.97
CA GLU A 66 19.67 7.60 -17.22
C GLU A 66 18.37 7.66 -16.40
N GLN A 67 17.65 6.54 -16.31
CA GLN A 67 16.45 6.43 -15.49
C GLN A 67 16.79 6.64 -14.02
N VAL A 68 17.88 6.03 -13.52
CA VAL A 68 18.38 6.20 -12.15
C VAL A 68 18.62 7.68 -11.84
N LEU A 69 19.31 8.42 -12.73
CA LEU A 69 19.56 9.84 -12.53
C LEU A 69 18.26 10.65 -12.45
N THR A 70 17.31 10.37 -13.34
CA THR A 70 16.01 11.06 -13.37
C THR A 70 15.19 10.76 -12.11
N VAL A 71 15.05 9.48 -11.76
CA VAL A 71 14.32 9.04 -10.56
C VAL A 71 14.94 9.67 -9.32
N ARG A 72 16.28 9.63 -9.17
CA ARG A 72 16.98 10.22 -8.02
C ARG A 72 16.73 11.73 -7.89
N GLY A 73 16.75 12.47 -9.00
CA GLY A 73 16.44 13.89 -9.00
C GLY A 73 15.01 14.19 -8.54
N VAL A 74 14.04 13.38 -8.97
CA VAL A 74 12.65 13.50 -8.53
C VAL A 74 12.48 13.15 -7.05
N LEU A 75 13.05 12.04 -6.58
CA LEU A 75 12.95 11.62 -5.18
C LEU A 75 13.54 12.67 -4.23
N SER A 76 14.67 13.28 -4.61
CA SER A 76 15.31 14.36 -3.84
C SER A 76 14.44 15.63 -3.79
N SER A 77 13.58 15.83 -4.80
CA SER A 77 12.62 16.92 -4.80
C SER A 77 11.41 16.61 -3.90
N LEU A 78 10.97 15.35 -3.87
CA LEU A 78 9.87 14.90 -3.01
C LEU A 78 10.19 14.99 -1.50
N SER A 79 11.45 14.85 -1.11
CA SER A 79 11.88 15.01 0.28
C SER A 79 11.88 16.44 0.79
N ARG A 80 11.61 17.45 -0.07
CA ARG A 80 11.62 18.85 0.35
C ARG A 80 10.45 19.15 1.30
N PRO A 81 10.68 19.95 2.36
CA PRO A 81 9.58 20.50 3.14
C PRO A 81 8.71 21.42 2.25
N ASN A 82 7.41 21.47 2.53
CA ASN A 82 6.45 22.40 1.90
C ASN A 82 6.12 22.18 0.42
N LEU A 83 6.15 20.94 -0.04
CA LEU A 83 5.75 20.57 -1.40
C LEU A 83 4.24 20.73 -1.61
N THR A 84 3.81 21.48 -2.64
CA THR A 84 2.38 21.68 -2.94
C THR A 84 1.80 20.47 -3.69
N ALA A 85 0.47 20.29 -3.65
CA ALA A 85 -0.18 19.22 -4.40
C ALA A 85 0.10 19.29 -5.92
N ALA A 86 0.16 20.50 -6.50
CA ALA A 86 0.48 20.67 -7.92
C ALA A 86 1.92 20.24 -8.24
N GLN A 87 2.89 20.63 -7.41
CA GLN A 87 4.28 20.21 -7.53
C GLN A 87 4.41 18.69 -7.38
N ALA A 88 3.69 18.09 -6.44
CA ALA A 88 3.68 16.63 -6.24
C ALA A 88 3.20 15.93 -7.52
N GLY A 89 2.07 16.40 -8.08
CA GLY A 89 1.54 15.85 -9.33
C GLY A 89 2.50 16.00 -10.53
N GLN A 90 3.22 17.12 -10.64
CA GLN A 90 4.24 17.32 -11.67
C GLN A 90 5.42 16.37 -11.49
N LEU A 91 5.93 16.23 -10.27
CA LEU A 91 7.03 15.32 -9.95
C LEU A 91 6.65 13.87 -10.21
N THR A 92 5.44 13.44 -9.83
CA THR A 92 4.93 12.09 -10.13
C THR A 92 4.82 11.84 -11.62
N ARG A 93 4.33 12.80 -12.42
CA ARG A 93 4.31 12.65 -13.88
C ARG A 93 5.70 12.51 -14.47
N ARG A 94 6.67 13.30 -14.00
CA ARG A 94 8.06 13.20 -14.44
C ARG A 94 8.68 11.84 -14.07
N LEU A 95 8.35 11.34 -12.88
CA LEU A 95 8.79 10.03 -12.41
C LEU A 95 8.24 8.90 -13.31
N LEU A 96 6.94 8.93 -13.61
CA LEU A 96 6.31 7.95 -14.49
C LEU A 96 6.82 8.05 -15.93
N GLY A 97 7.10 9.26 -16.41
CA GLY A 97 7.67 9.49 -17.75
C GLY A 97 9.12 9.01 -17.90
N ALA A 98 9.82 8.73 -16.80
CA ALA A 98 11.14 8.12 -16.84
C ALA A 98 11.11 6.59 -17.00
N LEU A 99 9.94 5.96 -16.81
CA LEU A 99 9.81 4.50 -16.88
C LEU A 99 9.56 4.03 -18.31
N THR A 100 10.00 2.81 -18.63
CA THR A 100 9.62 2.17 -19.90
C THR A 100 8.12 1.81 -19.87
N PRO A 101 7.50 1.57 -21.04
CA PRO A 101 6.11 1.12 -21.11
C PRO A 101 5.84 -0.15 -20.27
N GLU A 102 6.77 -1.10 -20.25
CA GLU A 102 6.66 -2.36 -19.51
C GLU A 102 6.74 -2.16 -17.98
N GLN A 103 7.67 -1.29 -17.53
CA GLN A 103 7.78 -0.89 -16.13
C GLN A 103 6.50 -0.17 -15.68
N LEU A 104 5.97 0.72 -16.52
CA LEU A 104 4.72 1.43 -16.25
C LEU A 104 3.53 0.46 -16.17
N ALA A 105 3.43 -0.50 -17.09
CA ALA A 105 2.39 -1.52 -17.08
C ALA A 105 2.43 -2.36 -15.79
N THR A 106 3.64 -2.74 -15.34
CA THR A 106 3.83 -3.46 -14.08
C THR A 106 3.37 -2.63 -12.88
N LEU A 107 3.78 -1.35 -12.81
CA LEU A 107 3.37 -0.44 -11.73
C LEU A 107 1.85 -0.23 -11.72
N GLN A 108 1.22 -0.11 -12.88
CA GLN A 108 -0.23 0.00 -13.02
C GLN A 108 -0.96 -1.28 -12.55
N ALA A 109 -0.43 -2.45 -12.88
CA ALA A 109 -0.97 -3.74 -12.42
C ALA A 109 -0.90 -3.85 -10.89
N ASP A 110 0.25 -3.52 -10.30
CA ASP A 110 0.43 -3.53 -8.84
C ASP A 110 -0.52 -2.55 -8.14
N ARG A 111 -0.68 -1.36 -8.72
CA ARG A 111 -1.61 -0.36 -8.24
C ARG A 111 -3.05 -0.86 -8.30
N ALA A 112 -3.47 -1.47 -9.41
CA ALA A 112 -4.80 -2.04 -9.56
C ALA A 112 -5.06 -3.15 -8.53
N ALA A 113 -4.10 -4.05 -8.33
CA ALA A 113 -4.18 -5.11 -7.32
C ALA A 113 -4.31 -4.54 -5.90
N LEU A 114 -3.58 -3.47 -5.58
CA LEU A 114 -3.69 -2.79 -4.29
C LEU A 114 -5.08 -2.16 -4.09
N TYR A 115 -5.63 -1.50 -5.12
CA TYR A 115 -7.00 -0.97 -5.06
C TYR A 115 -8.03 -2.07 -4.81
N GLN A 116 -7.92 -3.20 -5.53
CA GLN A 116 -8.85 -4.32 -5.36
C GLN A 116 -8.80 -4.88 -3.93
N ARG A 117 -7.61 -5.10 -3.37
CA ARG A 117 -7.45 -5.53 -1.97
C ARG A 117 -8.07 -4.52 -0.99
N THR A 118 -7.84 -3.22 -1.23
CA THR A 118 -8.41 -2.15 -0.40
C THR A 118 -9.93 -2.13 -0.48
N GLN A 119 -10.51 -2.27 -1.68
CA GLN A 119 -11.96 -2.32 -1.88
C GLN A 119 -12.57 -3.54 -1.19
N ALA A 120 -11.96 -4.72 -1.32
CA ALA A 120 -12.42 -5.94 -0.66
C ALA A 120 -12.40 -5.79 0.87
N PHE A 121 -11.35 -5.16 1.43
CA PHE A 121 -11.29 -4.83 2.84
C PHE A 121 -12.42 -3.88 3.26
N MET A 122 -12.62 -2.78 2.53
CA MET A 122 -13.66 -1.80 2.83
C MET A 122 -15.07 -2.38 2.73
N ALA A 123 -15.32 -3.29 1.79
CA ALA A 123 -16.60 -3.98 1.67
C ALA A 123 -16.89 -4.83 2.93
N ARG A 124 -15.88 -5.51 3.48
CA ARG A 124 -16.02 -6.28 4.73
C ARG A 124 -16.19 -5.38 5.96
N ALA A 125 -15.50 -4.24 5.99
CA ALA A 125 -15.53 -3.31 7.11
C ALA A 125 -16.84 -2.51 7.24
N ARG A 126 -17.67 -2.45 6.19
CA ARG A 126 -18.93 -1.68 6.16
C ARG A 126 -20.06 -2.24 7.05
N VAL A 127 -19.83 -3.33 7.78
CA VAL A 127 -20.85 -4.02 8.60
C VAL A 127 -20.74 -3.68 10.10
N ALA A 128 -19.92 -2.70 10.49
CA ALA A 128 -19.79 -2.27 11.89
C ALA A 128 -20.77 -1.12 12.21
N GLU A 129 -21.50 -1.24 13.34
CA GLU A 129 -22.45 -0.24 13.85
C GLU A 129 -21.81 1.16 14.05
N ASP A 130 -20.50 1.21 14.35
CA ASP A 130 -19.69 2.44 14.53
C ASP A 130 -18.61 2.58 13.44
N GLY A 131 -19.01 2.56 12.17
CA GLY A 131 -18.08 2.68 11.04
C GLY A 131 -17.21 3.97 11.08
N PRO A 132 -15.99 3.95 10.52
CA PRO A 132 -15.10 5.11 10.55
C PRO A 132 -15.71 6.31 9.79
N GLN A 133 -15.74 7.47 10.47
CA GLN A 133 -16.36 8.70 9.96
C GLN A 133 -15.72 9.23 8.65
N ASP A 134 -14.45 8.91 8.39
CA ASP A 134 -13.77 9.25 7.14
C ASP A 134 -13.26 8.02 6.40
N LEU A 135 -14.13 7.45 5.55
CA LEU A 135 -13.82 6.33 4.68
C LEU A 135 -12.72 6.66 3.66
N THR A 136 -12.47 7.94 3.34
CA THR A 136 -11.43 8.34 2.39
C THR A 136 -10.05 8.25 3.01
N VAL A 137 -9.87 8.78 4.23
CA VAL A 137 -8.61 8.64 4.98
C VAL A 137 -8.31 7.17 5.28
N VAL A 138 -9.32 6.37 5.65
CA VAL A 138 -9.13 4.93 5.87
C VAL A 138 -8.68 4.25 4.59
N ARG A 139 -9.41 4.45 3.49
CA ARG A 139 -9.09 3.86 2.18
C ARG A 139 -7.67 4.21 1.73
N TYR A 140 -7.26 5.47 1.81
CA TYR A 140 -5.92 5.86 1.41
C TYR A 140 -4.86 5.40 2.41
N GLY A 141 -5.18 5.37 3.71
CA GLY A 141 -4.29 4.83 4.72
C GLY A 141 -3.97 3.34 4.53
N LEU A 142 -4.87 2.58 3.93
CA LEU A 142 -4.60 1.17 3.57
C LEU A 142 -3.66 1.03 2.35
N MET A 143 -3.48 2.10 1.58
CA MET A 143 -2.72 2.08 0.33
C MET A 143 -1.31 2.67 0.46
N VAL A 144 -1.06 3.53 1.44
CA VAL A 144 0.19 4.29 1.54
C VAL A 144 1.05 3.85 2.73
N PRO A 145 2.39 3.93 2.61
CA PRO A 145 3.29 3.77 3.76
C PRO A 145 2.99 4.83 4.83
N GLY A 146 3.08 4.46 6.10
CA GLY A 146 2.70 5.34 7.22
C GLY A 146 1.19 5.42 7.48
N GLY A 147 0.39 4.64 6.77
CA GLY A 147 -1.01 4.40 7.12
C GLY A 147 -1.89 5.65 7.05
N ARG A 148 -2.88 5.71 7.94
CA ARG A 148 -3.86 6.81 8.02
C ARG A 148 -3.21 8.17 8.29
N ALA A 149 -2.14 8.21 9.09
CA ALA A 149 -1.44 9.46 9.41
C ALA A 149 -0.83 10.10 8.14
N ALA A 150 -0.13 9.29 7.33
CA ALA A 150 0.42 9.75 6.07
C ALA A 150 -0.67 10.16 5.07
N ALA A 151 -1.76 9.38 4.99
CA ALA A 151 -2.90 9.73 4.15
C ALA A 151 -3.54 11.06 4.56
N GLN A 152 -3.71 11.32 5.87
CA GLN A 152 -4.30 12.56 6.36
C GLN A 152 -3.43 13.78 6.05
N VAL A 153 -2.11 13.69 6.29
CA VAL A 153 -1.16 14.76 5.94
C VAL A 153 -1.18 15.03 4.43
N ALA A 154 -1.20 13.98 3.62
CA ALA A 154 -1.24 14.10 2.17
C ALA A 154 -2.56 14.71 1.67
N LEU A 155 -3.69 14.37 2.28
CA LEU A 155 -5.00 14.94 1.95
C LEU A 155 -5.13 16.41 2.33
N GLN A 156 -4.39 16.87 3.33
CA GLN A 156 -4.24 18.29 3.66
C GLN A 156 -3.31 19.04 2.70
N GLY A 157 -2.80 18.38 1.65
CA GLY A 157 -1.88 18.98 0.68
C GLY A 157 -0.47 19.23 1.21
N ARG A 158 -0.13 18.65 2.37
CA ARG A 158 1.20 18.77 3.01
C ARG A 158 2.08 17.60 2.65
N THR A 159 3.41 17.80 2.66
CA THR A 159 4.36 16.72 2.39
C THR A 159 4.34 15.66 3.50
N PRO A 160 4.03 14.39 3.19
CA PRO A 160 4.02 13.29 4.14
C PRO A 160 5.41 12.69 4.35
N PHE A 161 6.40 13.08 3.54
CA PHE A 161 7.77 12.57 3.59
C PHE A 161 8.58 13.02 4.81
N GLY A 162 8.02 13.89 5.65
CA GLY A 162 8.56 14.18 6.99
C GLY A 162 8.15 13.16 8.06
N LEU A 163 7.21 12.24 7.76
CA LEU A 163 6.80 11.19 8.68
C LEU A 163 7.79 10.00 8.63
N PRO A 164 7.97 9.25 9.74
CA PRO A 164 9.01 8.22 9.84
C PRO A 164 8.97 7.17 8.71
N GLU A 165 7.79 6.61 8.44
CA GLU A 165 7.61 5.56 7.43
C GLU A 165 7.85 6.05 5.98
N PRO A 166 7.15 7.10 5.50
CA PRO A 166 7.48 7.71 4.21
C PRO A 166 8.93 8.17 4.05
N ALA A 167 9.54 8.73 5.10
CA ALA A 167 10.94 9.15 5.08
C ALA A 167 11.90 7.96 4.92
N ALA A 168 11.66 6.88 5.68
CA ALA A 168 12.43 5.64 5.58
C ALA A 168 12.31 5.02 4.19
N LEU A 169 11.10 5.03 3.61
CA LEU A 169 10.86 4.55 2.25
C LEU A 169 11.66 5.34 1.21
N LEU A 170 11.63 6.68 1.25
CA LEU A 170 12.45 7.49 0.35
C LEU A 170 13.94 7.18 0.50
N LYS A 171 14.43 7.07 1.73
CA LYS A 171 15.84 6.78 2.01
C LYS A 171 16.26 5.43 1.44
N ARG A 172 15.46 4.38 1.64
CA ARG A 172 15.74 3.04 1.07
C ARG A 172 15.80 3.08 -0.45
N LEU A 173 14.84 3.74 -1.08
CA LEU A 173 14.80 3.85 -2.54
C LEU A 173 16.01 4.61 -3.07
N GLN A 174 16.40 5.73 -2.43
CA GLN A 174 17.61 6.47 -2.78
C GLN A 174 18.89 5.63 -2.63
N GLN A 175 19.00 4.84 -1.56
CA GLN A 175 20.15 3.95 -1.35
C GLN A 175 20.25 2.89 -2.44
N ARG A 176 19.12 2.27 -2.80
CA ARG A 176 19.08 1.26 -3.86
C ARG A 176 19.52 1.82 -5.22
N LEU A 177 19.16 3.06 -5.50
CA LEU A 177 19.56 3.77 -6.73
C LEU A 177 21.04 4.20 -6.75
N THR A 178 21.75 4.03 -5.65
CA THR A 178 23.18 4.38 -5.53
C THR A 178 24.07 3.14 -5.60
N GLN A 179 23.52 1.95 -5.39
CA GLN A 179 24.25 0.70 -5.51
C GLN A 179 24.31 0.31 -7.00
N PRO A 180 25.53 0.05 -7.54
CA PRO A 180 25.73 -0.33 -8.93
C PRO A 180 25.16 -1.73 -9.25
#